data_AF-A0A820MXF0-F1
#
_entry.id   AF-A0A820MXF0-F1
#
_cell.length_a   1.000
_cell.length_b   1.000
_cell.length_c   1.000
_cell.angle_alpha   90.00
_cell.angle_beta   90.00
_cell.angle_gamma   90.00
#
_symmetry.space_group_name_H-M   'P 1'
#
loop_
_entity.id
_entity.type
_entity.pdbx_description
1 polymer ?
#
loop_
_entity_poly.entity_id
_entity_poly.type
_entity_poly.pdbx_seq_one_letter_code
_entity_poly.pdbx_strand_id
1 'polypeptide(L)' 'FSGGEDWLADPDDVNYIFDNIQSLVFKKYIPDYNHVDFVWALSANKLIYVDLLNVMQKYHPAN' A
#
# COMPACT_ATOMS: atom_id res chain seq x y z
N PHE A 1 1.11 0.82 0.84
CA PHE A 1 -0.36 0.69 0.73
C PHE A 1 -0.88 0.39 2.13
N SER A 2 -2.08 0.83 2.49
CA SER A 2 -2.73 0.53 3.78
C SER A 2 -4.24 0.39 3.64
N GLY A 3 -4.87 -0.37 4.54
CA GLY A 3 -6.28 -0.73 4.50
C GLY A 3 -7.04 -0.09 5.67
N GLY A 4 -8.31 0.24 5.47
CA GLY A 4 -9.15 0.82 6.54
C GLY A 4 -9.79 -0.22 7.45
N GLU A 5 -10.00 -1.43 6.94
CA GLU A 5 -10.53 -2.59 7.69
C GLU A 5 -9.40 -3.56 8.08
N ASP A 6 -8.15 -3.14 7.98
CA ASP A 6 -7.01 -3.94 8.41
C ASP A 6 -6.94 -3.94 9.94
N TRP A 7 -7.16 -5.10 10.57
CA TRP A 7 -7.12 -5.24 12.03
C TRP A 7 -5.73 -5.61 12.55
N LEU A 8 -4.79 -6.00 11.67
CA LEU A 8 -3.44 -6.40 12.07
C LEU A 8 -2.45 -5.25 11.87
N ALA A 9 -2.55 -4.54 10.74
CA ALA A 9 -1.85 -3.29 10.48
C ALA A 9 -2.87 -2.15 10.48
N ASP A 10 -3.40 -1.85 11.66
CA ASP A 10 -4.51 -0.92 11.81
C ASP A 10 -4.14 0.53 11.41
N PRO A 11 -5.15 1.36 11.07
CA PRO A 11 -4.89 2.72 10.62
C PRO A 11 -4.12 3.60 11.60
N ASP A 12 -4.26 3.40 12.91
CA ASP A 12 -3.60 4.24 13.91
C ASP A 12 -2.09 3.95 13.95
N ASP A 13 -1.71 2.68 14.02
CA ASP A 13 -0.31 2.25 13.97
C ASP A 13 0.35 2.62 12.63
N VAL A 14 -0.37 2.45 11.53
CA VAL A 14 0.12 2.82 10.20
C VAL A 14 0.31 4.35 10.06
N ASN A 15 -0.58 5.15 10.62
CA ASN A 15 -0.42 6.61 10.63
C ASN A 15 0.79 7.04 11.48
N TYR A 16 1.01 6.41 12.62
CA TYR A 16 2.24 6.63 13.41
C TYR A 16 3.49 6.36 12.57
N ILE A 17 3.54 5.28 11.78
CA ILE A 17 4.68 4.99 10.90
C ILE A 17 4.85 6.08 9.84
N PHE A 18 3.76 6.56 9.24
CA PHE A 18 3.84 7.61 8.22
C PHE A 18 4.38 8.94 8.76
N ASP A 19 4.05 9.28 10.00
CA ASP A 19 4.55 10.50 10.64
C ASP A 19 6.04 10.41 11.00
N ASN A 20 6.59 9.20 11.10
CA ASN A 20 7.96 8.96 11.57
C ASN A 20 8.93 8.45 10.48
N ILE A 21 8.45 8.12 9.28
CA ILE A 21 9.30 7.63 8.19
C ILE A 21 9.94 8.80 7.42
N GLN A 22 11.27 8.78 7.28
CA GLN A 22 12.00 9.92 6.69
C GLN A 22 11.85 10.04 5.17
N SER A 23 11.67 8.91 4.47
CA SER A 23 11.69 8.85 2.99
C SER A 23 10.46 8.13 2.45
N LEU A 24 9.27 8.70 2.68
CA LEU A 24 8.02 8.18 2.11
C LEU A 24 7.92 8.54 0.61
N VAL A 25 8.12 7.55 -0.26
CA VAL A 25 8.07 7.76 -1.73
C VAL A 25 6.70 7.50 -2.35
N PHE A 26 5.84 6.75 -1.65
CA PHE A 26 4.50 6.39 -2.13
C PHE A 26 3.58 6.00 -0.96
N LYS A 27 2.35 6.51 -0.96
CA LYS A 27 1.28 6.14 -0.02
C LYS A 27 -0.03 6.01 -0.80
N LYS A 28 -0.79 4.96 -0.51
CA LYS A 28 -2.16 4.75 -0.99
C LYS A 28 -2.95 4.05 0.10
N TYR A 29 -4.09 4.64 0.46
CA TYR A 29 -5.03 4.11 1.43
C TYR A 29 -6.25 3.54 0.70
N ILE A 30 -6.71 2.37 1.10
CA ILE A 30 -7.87 1.68 0.52
C ILE A 30 -8.85 1.36 1.66
N PRO A 31 -9.93 2.14 1.83
CA PRO A 31 -10.80 2.03 3.00
C PRO A 31 -11.33 0.63 3.26
N ASP A 32 -11.79 -0.06 2.22
CA ASP A 32 -12.50 -1.35 2.35
C ASP A 32 -11.55 -2.57 2.38
N TYR A 33 -10.23 -2.37 2.44
CA TYR A 33 -9.27 -3.47 2.49
C TYR A 33 -8.98 -3.88 3.93
N ASN A 34 -9.02 -5.18 4.19
CA ASN A 34 -8.43 -5.81 5.37
C ASN A 34 -7.00 -6.32 5.10
N HIS A 35 -6.41 -7.00 6.09
CA HIS A 35 -5.02 -7.47 6.01
C HIS A 35 -4.73 -8.46 4.86
N VAL A 36 -5.65 -9.38 4.58
CA VAL A 36 -5.39 -10.44 3.58
C VAL A 36 -5.72 -9.99 2.16
N ASP A 37 -6.51 -8.93 2.01
CA ASP A 37 -6.93 -8.41 0.71
C ASP A 37 -5.73 -7.94 -0.14
N PHE A 38 -4.64 -7.51 0.48
CA PHE A 38 -3.39 -7.14 -0.21
C PHE A 38 -2.80 -8.28 -1.05
N VAL A 39 -3.14 -9.54 -0.73
CA VAL A 39 -2.67 -10.73 -1.44
C VAL A 39 -3.80 -11.40 -2.22
N TRP A 40 -5.02 -11.44 -1.65
CA TRP A 40 -6.11 -12.29 -2.16
C TRP A 40 -7.32 -11.57 -2.71
N ALA A 41 -7.45 -10.25 -2.54
CA ALA A 41 -8.60 -9.55 -3.09
C ALA A 41 -8.63 -9.63 -4.62
N LEU A 42 -9.80 -9.94 -5.17
CA LEU A 42 -10.02 -9.97 -6.62
C LEU A 42 -9.75 -8.62 -7.28
N SER A 43 -9.77 -7.53 -6.52
CA SER A 43 -9.48 -6.16 -6.95
C SER A 43 -8.01 -5.75 -6.80
N ALA A 44 -7.15 -6.56 -6.15
CA ALA A 44 -5.76 -6.20 -5.85
C ALA A 44 -4.92 -5.94 -7.11
N ASN A 45 -5.18 -6.65 -8.19
CA ASN A 45 -4.52 -6.43 -9.47
C ASN A 45 -4.78 -5.02 -10.05
N LYS A 46 -5.99 -4.49 -9.85
CA LYS A 46 -6.39 -3.17 -10.32
C LYS A 46 -6.00 -2.06 -9.36
N LEU A 47 -6.12 -2.32 -8.06
CA LEU A 47 -5.96 -1.29 -7.02
C LEU A 47 -4.53 -1.19 -6.47
N ILE A 48 -3.71 -2.23 -6.58
CA ILE A 48 -2.37 -2.27 -5.97
C ILE A 48 -1.29 -2.51 -7.03
N TYR A 49 -1.41 -3.60 -7.80
CA TYR A 49 -0.26 -4.08 -8.58
C TYR A 49 0.17 -3.14 -9.69
N VAL A 50 -0.77 -2.44 -10.33
CA VAL A 50 -0.44 -1.41 -11.33
C VAL A 50 0.40 -0.28 -10.71
N ASP A 51 0.00 0.23 -9.54
CA ASP A 51 0.75 1.29 -8.86
C ASP A 51 2.12 0.79 -8.38
N LEU A 52 2.19 -0.44 -7.88
CA LEU A 52 3.45 -1.06 -7.47
C LEU A 52 4.43 -1.14 -8.64
N LEU A 53 4.00 -1.64 -9.80
CA LEU A 53 4.83 -1.74 -10.99
C LEU A 53 5.30 -0.35 -11.47
N ASN A 54 4.43 0.65 -11.42
CA ASN A 54 4.80 2.03 -11.77
C ASN A 54 5.88 2.60 -10.83
N VAL A 55 5.77 2.33 -9.52
CA VAL A 55 6.81 2.72 -8.54
C VAL A 55 8.12 2.00 -8.83
N MET A 56 8.07 0.68 -9.08
CA MET A 56 9.27 -0.10 -9.43
C MET A 56 9.95 0.45 -10.69
N GLN A 57 9.20 0.69 -11.77
CA GLN A 57 9.74 1.25 -13.02
C GLN A 57 10.32 2.66 -12.83
N LYS A 58 9.72 3.48 -11.95
CA LYS A 58 10.20 4.85 -11.67
C LYS A 58 11.56 4.85 -10.98
N TYR A 59 11.80 3.93 -10.05
CA TYR A 59 13.04 3.88 -9.25
C TYR A 59 14.08 2.89 -9.79
N HIS A 60 13.64 1.91 -10.59
CA HIS A 60 14.46 0.90 -11.23
C HIS A 60 14.01 0.70 -12.68
N PRO A 61 14.21 1.68 -13.56
CA PRO A 61 13.83 1.54 -14.95
C PRO A 61 14.58 0.38 -15.60
N ALA A 62 13.88 -0.47 -16.35
CA ALA A 62 14.54 -1.41 -17.24
C ALA A 62 15.35 -0.61 -18.28
N ASN A 63 16.66 -0.78 -18.25
CA ASN A 63 17.59 -0.22 -19.23
C ASN A 63 17.32 -0.80 -20.63
#